data_AF-A0A3N5XIC0-F1
#
_entry.id   AF-A0A3N5XIC0-F1
#
_cell.length_a   1.000
_cell.length_b   1.000
_cell.length_c   1.000
_cell.angle_alpha   90.00
_cell.angle_beta   90.00
_cell.angle_gamma   90.00
#
_symmetry.space_group_name_H-M   'P 1'
#
loop_
_entity.id
_entity.type
_entity.pdbx_description
1 polymer ?
#
loop_
_entity_poly.entity_id
_entity_poly.type
_entity_poly.pdbx_seq_one_letter_code
_entity_poly.pdbx_strand_id
1 'polypeptide(L)' 'MMKKPRIVVIGSSNTDMVVKSARIPAPGETVLGGEFVMAAGGKGA' A
#
# COMPACT_ATOMS: atom_id res chain seq x y z
N MET A 1 0.35 25.18 -24.97
CA MET A 1 -0.93 24.62 -24.51
C MET A 1 -0.66 23.21 -24.00
N MET A 2 -1.01 22.89 -22.75
CA MET A 2 -0.90 21.50 -22.26
C MET A 2 -1.88 20.61 -23.02
N LYS A 3 -1.41 19.45 -23.48
CA LYS A 3 -2.24 18.47 -24.19
C LYS A 3 -3.30 17.96 -23.21
N LYS A 4 -4.58 17.97 -23.61
CA LYS A 4 -5.65 17.41 -22.76
C LYS A 4 -5.36 15.93 -22.49
N PRO A 5 -5.44 15.47 -21.23
CA PRO A 5 -5.27 14.07 -20.91
C PRO A 5 -6.34 13.24 -21.62
N ARG A 6 -5.96 12.07 -22.12
CA ARG A 6 -6.87 11.17 -22.84
C ARG A 6 -7.85 10.47 -21.91
N ILE A 7 -7.47 10.28 -20.66
CA ILE A 7 -8.23 9.59 -19.62
C ILE A 7 -7.97 10.33 -18.31
N VAL A 8 -9.02 10.50 -17.51
CA VAL A 8 -8.94 10.97 -16.12
C VAL A 8 -9.32 9.80 -15.24
N VAL A 9 -8.42 9.42 -14.33
CA VAL A 9 -8.68 8.39 -13.33
C VAL A 9 -9.00 9.10 -12.02
N ILE A 10 -10.16 8.80 -11.45
CA ILE A 10 -10.58 9.27 -10.14
C ILE A 10 -10.61 8.04 -9.22
N GLY A 11 -9.63 7.93 -8.35
CA GLY A 11 -9.50 6.78 -7.46
C GLY A 11 -8.42 6.98 -6.40
N SER A 12 -8.27 5.97 -5.55
CA SER A 12 -7.31 5.97 -4.45
C SER A 12 -5.88 5.78 -4.96
N SER A 13 -4.93 6.52 -4.41
CA SER A 13 -3.49 6.28 -4.55
C SER A 13 -2.89 6.13 -3.15
N ASN A 14 -2.23 5.01 -2.90
CA ASN A 14 -1.74 4.63 -1.58
C ASN A 14 -0.26 4.26 -1.62
N THR A 15 0.37 4.28 -0.46
CA THR A 15 1.62 3.57 -0.20
C THR A 15 1.29 2.33 0.60
N ASP A 16 1.54 1.16 0.03
CA ASP A 16 1.32 -0.10 0.71
C ASP A 16 2.56 -0.40 1.57
N MET A 17 2.34 -0.60 2.86
CA MET A 17 3.37 -0.93 3.84
C MET A 17 3.14 -2.37 4.31
N VAL A 18 3.97 -3.29 3.83
CA VAL A 18 3.80 -4.73 4.06
C VAL A 18 4.92 -5.24 4.95
N VAL A 19 4.57 -5.91 6.05
CA VAL A 19 5.51 -6.61 6.92
C VAL A 19 5.20 -8.10 6.95
N LYS A 20 6.20 -8.93 6.68
CA LYS A 20 6.10 -10.38 6.82
C LYS A 20 6.45 -10.77 8.25
N SER A 21 5.52 -11.36 8.97
CA SER A 21 5.72 -11.91 10.32
C SER A 21 5.55 -13.43 10.31
N ALA A 22 5.96 -14.10 11.38
CA ALA A 22 5.78 -15.55 11.53
C ALA A 22 4.29 -15.96 11.57
N ARG A 23 3.42 -15.06 12.03
CA ARG A 23 1.96 -15.19 12.07
C ARG A 23 1.27 -13.84 12.31
N ILE A 24 -0.05 -13.83 12.20
CA ILE A 24 -0.88 -12.69 12.58
C ILE A 24 -0.91 -12.55 14.13
N PRO A 25 -0.78 -11.33 14.68
CA PRO A 25 -0.86 -11.09 16.12
C PRO A 25 -2.28 -11.30 16.66
N ALA A 26 -2.40 -11.78 17.89
CA ALA A 26 -3.66 -11.75 18.63
C ALA A 26 -3.93 -10.35 19.22
N PRO A 27 -5.17 -10.03 19.63
CA PRO A 27 -5.47 -8.77 20.30
C PRO A 27 -4.59 -8.56 21.55
N GLY A 28 -3.96 -7.38 21.64
CA GLY A 28 -3.06 -7.01 22.75
C GLY A 28 -1.62 -7.53 22.62
N GLU A 29 -1.32 -8.32 21.60
CA GLU A 29 0.03 -8.87 21.39
C GLU A 29 0.90 -7.99 20.49
N THR A 30 2.20 -7.95 20.78
CA THR A 30 3.23 -7.43 19.85
C THR A 30 4.08 -8.58 19.32
N VAL A 31 4.20 -8.70 18.00
CA VAL A 31 4.99 -9.74 17.33
C VAL A 31 6.12 -9.07 16.56
N LEU A 32 7.33 -9.65 16.61
CA LEU A 32 8.44 -9.18 15.80
C LEU A 32 8.13 -9.39 14.31
N GLY A 33 8.21 -8.30 13.56
CA GLY A 33 8.23 -8.35 12.10
C GLY A 33 9.54 -8.95 11.58
N GLY A 34 9.50 -9.43 10.34
CA GLY A 34 10.68 -9.81 9.58
C GLY A 34 10.92 -8.81 8.46
N GLU A 35 10.80 -9.29 7.23
CA GLU A 35 10.98 -8.46 6.04
C GLU A 35 9.89 -7.37 5.92
N PHE A 36 10.31 -6.14 5.62
CA PHE A 36 9.44 -4.99 5.42
C PHE A 36 9.61 -4.45 4.00
N VAL A 37 8.49 -4.21 3.31
CA VAL A 37 8.45 -3.71 1.94
C VAL A 37 7.49 -2.53 1.85
N MET A 38 7.92 -1.49 1.14
CA MET A 38 7.06 -0.38 0.72
C MET A 38 6.83 -0.48 -0.79
N ALA A 39 5.58 -0.36 -1.21
CA ALA A 39 5.20 -0.40 -2.62
C ALA A 39 4.21 0.71 -2.97
N ALA A 40 4.22 1.15 -4.23
CA ALA A 40 3.17 2.00 -4.76
C ALA A 40 1.90 1.17 -4.95
N GLY A 41 0.78 1.65 -4.40
CA GLY A 41 -0.50 0.96 -4.43
C GLY A 41 -1.68 1.92 -4.61
N GLY A 42 -2.87 1.40 -4.32
CA GLY A 42 -4.12 2.11 -4.56
C GLY A 42 -4.68 1.81 -5.95
N LYS A 43 -5.97 1.48 -5.99
CA LYS A 43 -6.63 0.97 -7.20
C LYS A 43 -6.78 2.00 -8.33
N GLY A 44 -6.57 3.29 -8.04
CA GLY A 44 -6.70 4.38 -9.01
C GLY A 44 -5.37 5.00 -9.45
N ALA A 45 -4.24 4.46 -8.99
CA ALA A 45 -2.89 4.94 -9.32
C ALA A 45 -2.37 4.33 -10.62
#